data_AF-A0A1V3QJK8-F1
#
_entry.id   AF-A0A1V3QJK8-F1
#
_cell.length_a   1.000
_cell.length_b   1.000
_cell.length_c   1.000
_cell.angle_alpha   90.00
_cell.angle_beta   90.00
_cell.angle_gamma   90.00
#
_symmetry.space_group_name_H-M   'P 1'
#
loop_
_entity.id
_entity.type
_entity.pdbx_description
1 polymer ?
#
loop_
_entity_poly.entity_id
_entity_poly.type
_entity_poly.pdbx_seq_one_letter_code
_entity_poly.pdbx_strand_id
1 'polypeptide(L)'
;MADHKTFPKVPTNPVDWNDPTLVSLLNKTGEWHLDNRLAYPPKDIQIQFGWGGGTVKPAVLVWQGEEAMVIATSFPIEHGEHVRVNKYLEDDFGTQWGEVVESRAGHRADDKTHGTHVHWLHMR
;
A
#
# COMPACT_ATOMS: atom_id res chain seq x y z
N MET A 1 -26.37 24.89 -30.30
CA MET A 1 -27.38 23.98 -29.70
C MET A 1 -26.59 23.00 -28.85
N ALA A 2 -26.82 22.96 -27.54
CA ALA A 2 -26.05 22.11 -26.62
C ALA A 2 -26.82 20.83 -26.36
N ASP A 3 -26.23 19.69 -26.73
CA ASP A 3 -26.82 18.38 -26.54
C ASP A 3 -26.92 18.06 -25.05
N HIS A 4 -28.14 18.01 -24.54
CA HIS A 4 -28.42 17.60 -23.15
C HIS A 4 -28.19 16.09 -23.05
N LYS A 5 -27.01 15.71 -22.56
CA LYS A 5 -26.67 14.31 -22.27
C LYS A 5 -27.44 13.88 -21.02
N THR A 6 -28.63 13.31 -21.21
CA THR A 6 -29.41 12.73 -20.11
C THR A 6 -28.75 11.45 -19.65
N PHE A 7 -28.10 11.47 -18.49
CA PHE A 7 -27.59 10.26 -17.85
C PHE A 7 -28.79 9.43 -17.38
N PRO A 8 -28.83 8.11 -17.66
CA PRO A 8 -29.89 7.25 -17.15
C PRO A 8 -29.88 7.30 -15.62
N LYS A 9 -31.03 7.64 -15.02
CA LYS A 9 -31.21 7.58 -13.56
C LYS A 9 -30.94 6.16 -13.11
N VAL A 10 -29.90 5.98 -12.29
CA VAL A 10 -29.63 4.71 -11.60
C VAL A 10 -30.87 4.38 -10.78
N PRO A 11 -31.52 3.22 -10.97
CA PRO A 11 -32.63 2.82 -10.12
C PRO A 11 -32.13 2.77 -8.68
N THR A 12 -32.77 3.56 -7.82
CA THR A 12 -32.46 3.65 -6.39
C THR A 12 -33.07 2.42 -5.74
N ASN A 13 -32.41 1.26 -5.87
CA ASN A 13 -32.83 0.06 -5.16
C ASN A 13 -32.36 0.24 -3.71
N PRO A 14 -33.25 0.44 -2.73
CA PRO A 14 -32.84 0.61 -1.35
C PRO A 14 -32.20 -0.70 -0.88
N VAL A 15 -30.92 -0.65 -0.54
CA VAL A 15 -30.21 -1.78 0.05
C VAL A 15 -30.61 -1.89 1.51
N ASP A 16 -31.18 -3.02 1.90
CA ASP A 16 -31.43 -3.32 3.31
C ASP A 16 -30.13 -3.80 3.97
N TRP A 17 -29.46 -2.89 4.66
CA TRP A 17 -28.22 -3.18 5.40
C TRP A 17 -28.43 -4.08 6.62
N ASN A 18 -29.69 -4.32 7.04
CA ASN A 18 -30.02 -5.25 8.11
C ASN A 18 -30.38 -6.66 7.60
N ASP A 19 -30.36 -6.90 6.29
CA ASP A 19 -30.62 -8.22 5.73
C ASP A 19 -29.59 -9.24 6.29
N PRO A 20 -30.02 -10.28 7.02
CA PRO A 20 -29.11 -11.24 7.64
C PRO A 20 -28.26 -12.01 6.63
N THR A 21 -28.73 -12.19 5.40
CA THR A 21 -28.00 -12.80 4.29
C THR A 21 -26.89 -11.88 3.82
N LEU A 22 -27.18 -10.58 3.65
CA LEU A 22 -26.19 -9.57 3.28
C LEU A 22 -25.11 -9.46 4.36
N VAL A 23 -25.51 -9.37 5.64
CA VAL A 23 -24.58 -9.33 6.78
C VAL A 23 -23.71 -10.60 6.81
N SER A 24 -24.30 -11.78 6.59
CA SER A 24 -23.54 -13.04 6.52
C SER A 24 -22.50 -13.05 5.39
N LEU A 25 -22.85 -12.53 4.21
CA LEU A 25 -21.93 -12.41 3.08
C LEU A 25 -20.81 -11.41 3.37
N LEU A 26 -21.14 -10.24 3.91
CA LEU A 26 -20.16 -9.22 4.28
C LEU A 26 -19.19 -9.74 5.33
N ASN A 27 -19.69 -10.46 6.34
CA ASN A 27 -18.85 -11.10 7.37
C ASN A 27 -17.88 -12.12 6.76
N LYS A 28 -18.30 -12.89 5.74
CA LYS A 28 -17.40 -13.83 5.03
C LYS A 28 -16.30 -13.11 4.25
N THR A 29 -16.55 -11.88 3.82
CA THR A 29 -15.58 -11.06 3.08
C THR A 29 -14.78 -10.10 3.97
N GLY A 30 -15.13 -9.98 5.26
CA GLY A 30 -14.50 -9.00 6.16
C GLY A 30 -13.00 -9.22 6.38
N GLU A 31 -12.54 -10.47 6.22
CA GLU A 31 -11.12 -10.83 6.30
C GLU A 31 -10.42 -10.80 4.94
N TRP A 32 -11.14 -10.47 3.85
CA TRP A 32 -10.52 -10.36 2.53
C TRP A 32 -9.73 -9.07 2.44
N HIS A 33 -8.42 -9.23 2.27
CA HIS A 33 -7.51 -8.13 2.01
C HIS A 33 -7.07 -8.19 0.57
N LEU A 34 -7.33 -7.11 -0.18
CA LEU A 34 -6.78 -6.97 -1.52
C LEU A 34 -5.26 -6.77 -1.41
N ASP A 35 -4.49 -7.73 -1.93
CA ASP A 35 -3.04 -7.72 -1.84
C ASP A 35 -2.41 -8.00 -3.22
N ASN A 36 -2.20 -6.93 -3.97
CA ASN A 36 -1.68 -6.99 -5.35
C ASN A 36 -0.14 -7.02 -5.44
N ARG A 37 0.57 -7.30 -4.34
CA ARG A 37 2.05 -7.31 -4.32
C ARG A 37 2.69 -8.37 -5.23
N LEU A 38 1.92 -9.32 -5.80
CA LEU A 38 2.43 -10.34 -6.73
C LEU A 38 2.60 -9.83 -8.17
N ALA A 39 1.96 -8.71 -8.54
CA ALA A 39 2.01 -8.19 -9.90
C ALA A 39 3.29 -7.39 -10.20
N TYR A 40 4.10 -7.11 -9.19
CA TYR A 40 5.33 -6.32 -9.29
C TYR A 40 6.52 -7.16 -8.80
N PRO A 41 7.58 -7.34 -9.61
CA PRO A 41 8.78 -8.05 -9.18
C PRO A 41 9.40 -7.37 -7.95
N PRO A 42 9.53 -8.07 -6.80
CA PRO A 42 10.12 -7.49 -5.61
C PRO A 42 11.56 -7.04 -5.86
N LYS A 43 11.95 -5.87 -5.34
CA LYS A 43 13.32 -5.35 -5.46
C LYS A 43 13.87 -4.97 -4.09
N ASP A 44 15.09 -5.41 -3.79
CA ASP A 44 15.77 -5.01 -2.57
C ASP A 44 16.14 -3.52 -2.62
N ILE A 45 15.81 -2.82 -1.54
CA ILE A 45 16.05 -1.39 -1.38
C ILE A 45 16.59 -1.11 0.02
N GLN A 46 17.11 0.10 0.21
CA GLN A 46 17.48 0.60 1.52
C GLN A 46 16.61 1.79 1.90
N ILE A 47 16.17 1.81 3.15
CA ILE A 47 15.40 2.90 3.73
C ILE A 47 16.26 3.59 4.76
N GLN A 48 16.40 4.90 4.64
CA GLN A 48 17.05 5.71 5.65
C GLN A 48 16.03 6.58 6.39
N PHE A 49 16.15 6.59 7.71
CA PHE A 49 15.32 7.37 8.62
C PHE A 49 16.00 8.71 8.95
N GLY A 50 15.22 9.78 9.09
CA GLY A 50 15.66 11.09 9.55
C GLY A 50 16.46 11.93 8.54
N TRP A 51 16.38 13.26 8.70
CA TRP A 51 17.14 14.24 7.92
C TRP A 51 18.60 14.31 8.41
N GLY A 52 19.55 13.71 7.69
CA GLY A 52 20.98 13.99 7.87
C GLY A 52 21.90 12.84 8.28
N GLY A 53 21.52 11.58 8.05
CA GLY A 53 22.43 10.45 8.30
C GLY A 53 21.92 9.42 9.31
N GLY A 54 20.59 9.28 9.47
CA GLY A 54 20.06 8.28 10.38
C GLY A 54 20.22 6.84 9.88
N THR A 55 19.69 5.91 10.68
CA THR A 55 19.79 4.46 10.48
C THR A 55 19.33 4.06 9.08
N VAL A 56 20.15 3.26 8.40
CA VAL A 56 19.78 2.60 7.14
C VAL A 56 19.30 1.19 7.45
N LYS A 57 18.14 0.81 6.93
CA LYS A 57 17.56 -0.52 7.10
C LYS A 57 17.19 -1.13 5.74
N PRO A 58 17.34 -2.45 5.58
CA PRO A 58 16.91 -3.14 4.35
C PRO A 58 15.38 -3.18 4.28
N ALA A 59 14.86 -3.14 3.05
CA ALA A 59 13.46 -3.33 2.75
C ALA A 59 13.29 -3.88 1.33
N VAL A 60 12.05 -4.23 0.99
CA VAL A 60 11.69 -4.75 -0.32
C VAL A 60 10.65 -3.82 -0.95
N LEU A 61 10.95 -3.29 -2.13
CA LEU A 61 9.99 -2.58 -2.96
C LEU A 61 9.03 -3.61 -3.58
N VAL A 62 7.74 -3.49 -3.26
CA VAL A 62 6.70 -4.43 -3.71
C VAL A 62 5.68 -3.79 -4.65
N TRP A 63 5.69 -2.47 -4.81
CA TRP A 63 4.96 -1.75 -5.85
C TRP A 63 5.46 -0.30 -5.97
N GLN A 64 5.40 0.27 -7.17
CA GLN A 64 5.73 1.67 -7.40
C GLN A 64 4.79 2.29 -8.44
N GLY A 65 4.22 3.45 -8.11
CA GLY A 65 3.56 4.38 -9.02
C GLY A 65 4.29 5.71 -9.09
N GLU A 66 3.64 6.73 -9.66
CA GLU A 66 4.21 8.08 -9.80
C GLU A 66 4.28 8.81 -8.45
N GLU A 67 3.17 8.85 -7.71
CA GLU A 67 3.05 9.59 -6.43
C GLU A 67 3.05 8.69 -5.19
N ALA A 68 3.13 7.37 -5.38
CA ALA A 68 3.03 6.41 -4.29
C ALA A 68 3.95 5.22 -4.48
N MET A 69 4.36 4.62 -3.37
CA MET A 69 5.20 3.44 -3.33
C MET A 69 4.75 2.51 -2.21
N VAL A 70 4.83 1.21 -2.41
CA VAL A 70 4.59 0.22 -1.36
C VAL A 70 5.87 -0.56 -1.10
N ILE A 71 6.25 -0.60 0.16
CA ILE A 71 7.45 -1.29 0.64
C ILE A 71 7.05 -2.34 1.68
N ALA A 72 7.86 -3.39 1.77
CA ALA A 72 7.77 -4.43 2.79
C ALA A 72 9.06 -4.46 3.62
N THR A 73 8.92 -4.62 4.93
CA THR A 73 10.02 -4.63 5.90
C THR A 73 9.78 -5.73 6.93
N SER A 74 10.79 -6.06 7.73
CA SER A 74 10.65 -6.96 8.89
C SER A 74 10.43 -6.21 10.21
N PHE A 75 10.09 -4.91 10.14
CA PHE A 75 9.93 -4.04 11.31
C PHE A 75 8.87 -2.97 11.06
N PRO A 76 8.12 -2.55 12.08
CA PRO A 76 7.14 -1.49 11.91
C PRO A 76 7.81 -0.14 11.62
N ILE A 77 7.12 0.70 10.84
CA ILE A 77 7.44 2.11 10.63
C ILE A 77 6.19 2.89 11.01
N GLU A 78 6.37 4.01 11.70
CA GLU A 78 5.27 4.84 12.16
C GLU A 78 4.66 5.66 11.00
N HIS A 79 3.37 5.91 11.11
CA HIS A 79 2.68 6.84 10.21
C HIS A 79 3.24 8.25 10.37
N GLY A 80 3.44 8.96 9.25
CA GLY A 80 4.02 10.30 9.19
C GLY A 80 5.54 10.33 9.14
N GLU A 81 6.21 9.18 9.26
CA GLU A 81 7.67 9.12 9.20
C GLU A 81 8.17 9.48 7.79
N HIS A 82 9.10 10.43 7.72
CA HIS A 82 9.79 10.79 6.46
C HIS A 82 10.99 9.88 6.25
N VAL A 83 10.96 9.15 5.15
CA VAL A 83 11.99 8.18 4.80
C VAL A 83 12.62 8.49 3.45
N ARG A 84 13.90 8.16 3.33
CA ARG A 84 14.62 8.18 2.06
C ARG A 84 14.76 6.77 1.54
N VAL A 85 14.22 6.51 0.36
CA VAL A 85 14.32 5.23 -0.34
C VAL A 85 15.47 5.29 -1.33
N ASN A 86 16.44 4.42 -1.12
CA ASN A 86 17.59 4.22 -1.99
C ASN A 86 17.38 2.92 -2.79
N LYS A 87 17.37 3.04 -4.12
CA LYS A 87 17.24 1.92 -5.05
C LYS A 87 18.57 1.69 -5.75
N TYR A 88 19.01 0.45 -5.75
CA TYR A 88 20.14 0.01 -6.56
C TYR A 88 19.56 -0.57 -7.86
N LEU A 89 19.57 0.21 -8.94
CA LEU A 89 19.48 -0.35 -10.28
C LEU A 89 20.88 -0.69 -10.75
N GLU A 90 21.00 -1.71 -11.61
CA GLU A 90 22.25 -2.39 -12.00
C GLU A 90 23.44 -1.45 -12.29
N ASP A 91 23.21 -0.22 -12.75
CA ASP A 91 24.22 0.84 -12.93
C ASP A 91 23.79 2.25 -12.42
N ASP A 92 22.66 2.37 -11.71
CA ASP A 92 22.13 3.68 -11.28
C ASP A 92 21.60 3.67 -9.83
N PHE A 93 21.93 4.73 -9.09
CA PHE A 93 21.51 4.92 -7.71
C PHE A 93 20.38 5.94 -7.65
N GLY A 94 19.14 5.44 -7.59
CA GLY A 94 17.95 6.27 -7.46
C GLY A 94 17.66 6.57 -6.00
N THR A 95 17.60 7.85 -5.63
CA THR A 95 17.14 8.29 -4.30
C THR A 95 15.80 8.99 -4.42
N GLN A 96 14.82 8.60 -3.61
CA GLN A 96 13.52 9.26 -3.54
C GLN A 96 13.09 9.47 -2.08
N TRP A 97 12.43 10.58 -1.80
CA TRP A 97 11.87 10.86 -0.48
C TRP A 97 10.38 10.53 -0.46
N GLY A 98 9.91 10.00 0.66
CA GLY A 98 8.50 9.73 0.87
C GLY A 98 8.11 9.85 2.33
N GLU A 99 6.81 9.99 2.55
CA GLU A 99 6.18 10.00 3.86
C GLU A 99 5.32 8.76 4.01
N VAL A 100 5.43 8.08 5.14
CA VAL A 100 4.61 6.89 5.44
C VAL A 100 3.18 7.31 5.73
N VAL A 101 2.26 7.02 4.82
CA VAL A 101 0.83 7.38 4.96
C VAL A 101 -0.02 6.23 5.48
N GLU A 102 0.46 5.00 5.39
CA GLU A 102 -0.21 3.84 5.96
C GLU A 102 0.82 2.76 6.30
N SER A 103 0.56 2.02 7.37
CA SER A 103 1.40 0.90 7.81
C SER A 103 0.56 -0.18 8.45
N ARG A 104 0.81 -1.43 8.09
CA ARG A 104 0.17 -2.59 8.72
C ARG A 104 1.06 -3.81 8.73
N ALA A 105 0.73 -4.77 9.58
CA ALA A 105 1.28 -6.12 9.48
C ALA A 105 0.82 -6.79 8.17
N GLY A 106 1.67 -7.63 7.60
CA GLY A 106 1.33 -8.46 6.46
C GLY A 106 0.34 -9.56 6.84
N HIS A 107 -0.53 -9.92 5.90
CA HIS A 107 -1.63 -10.85 6.15
C HIS A 107 -1.35 -12.26 5.60
N ARG A 108 -0.38 -12.42 4.69
CA ARG A 108 -0.03 -13.73 4.13
C ARG A 108 0.55 -14.62 5.23
N ALA A 109 0.38 -15.93 5.10
CA ALA A 109 0.96 -16.87 6.06
C ALA A 109 2.49 -16.69 6.18
N ASP A 110 3.13 -16.43 5.04
CA ASP A 110 4.56 -16.14 4.96
C ASP A 110 4.93 -14.81 5.64
N ASP A 111 4.13 -13.75 5.45
CA ASP A 111 4.34 -12.46 6.13
C ASP A 111 4.31 -12.62 7.64
N LYS A 112 3.34 -13.37 8.17
CA LYS A 112 3.21 -13.60 9.62
C LYS A 112 4.40 -14.37 10.18
N THR A 113 4.97 -15.28 9.40
CA THR A 113 6.15 -16.07 9.79
C THR A 113 7.40 -15.20 9.84
N HIS A 114 7.54 -14.25 8.91
CA HIS A 114 8.70 -13.37 8.80
C HIS A 114 8.57 -12.04 9.54
N GLY A 115 7.43 -11.79 10.21
CA GLY A 115 7.14 -10.50 10.83
C GLY A 115 7.09 -9.36 9.82
N THR A 116 6.60 -9.65 8.61
CA THR A 116 6.58 -8.67 7.52
C THR A 116 5.55 -7.58 7.82
N HIS A 117 5.97 -6.33 7.68
CA HIS A 117 5.12 -5.15 7.65
C HIS A 117 5.07 -4.59 6.24
N VAL A 118 3.94 -3.98 5.87
CA VAL A 118 3.72 -3.34 4.58
C VAL A 118 3.40 -1.88 4.84
N HIS A 119 4.07 -0.99 4.10
CA HIS A 119 3.95 0.45 4.25
C HIS A 119 3.67 1.11 2.90
N TRP A 120 2.77 2.07 2.91
CA TRP A 120 2.48 2.94 1.78
C TRP A 120 3.19 4.26 2.01
N LEU A 121 3.97 4.67 1.03
CA LEU A 121 4.68 5.93 1.00
C LEU A 121 3.98 6.83 -0.02
N HIS A 122 3.72 8.07 0.38
CA HIS A 122 3.47 9.14 -0.56
C HIS A 122 4.79 9.79 -0.95
N MET A 123 5.09 9.80 -2.25
CA MET A 123 6.36 10.30 -2.78
C MET A 123 6.34 11.82 -2.90
N ARG A 124 7.47 12.47 -2.61
CA ARG A 124 7.66 13.93 -2.77
C ARG A 124 8.64 14.25 -3.89
#